data_AF-A0A336L769-F1
#
_entry.id   AF-A0A336L769-F1
#
_cell.length_a   1.000
_cell.length_b   1.000
_cell.length_c   1.000
_cell.angle_alpha   90.00
_cell.angle_beta   90.00
_cell.angle_gamma   90.00
#
_symmetry.space_group_name_H-M   'P 1'
#
loop_
_entity.id
_entity.type
_entity.pdbx_description
1 polymer ?
#
loop_
_entity_poly.entity_id
_entity_poly.type
_entity_poly.pdbx_seq_one_letter_code
_entity_poly.pdbx_strand_id
1 'polypeptide(L)'
;MGTCSYVLTGTEKGMQQTFGSTCHEAGRALSRAKARRNLDYMDVLAEMQRKGIAIRVASPKLVMEEAPSSYKNVTDVVNTYHAAGISKKCIKFIPIGVIKG
;
A
#
# COMPACT_ATOMS: atom_id res chain seq x y z
N MET A 1 -1.16 -0.40 4.99
CA MET A 1 -0.91 -1.36 6.10
C MET A 1 -1.35 -2.73 5.65
N GLY A 2 -0.61 -3.81 5.95
CA GLY A 2 -1.06 -5.18 5.64
C GLY A 2 -0.99 -5.63 4.16
N THR A 3 -0.36 -4.81 3.31
CA THR A 3 -0.14 -5.08 1.88
C THR A 3 1.35 -5.24 1.60
N CYS A 4 1.72 -5.79 0.45
CA CYS A 4 3.11 -5.83 0.03
C CYS A 4 3.67 -4.42 -0.25
N SER A 5 5.00 -4.32 -0.25
CA SER A 5 5.75 -3.15 -0.72
C SER A 5 6.68 -3.55 -1.86
N TYR A 6 7.13 -2.58 -2.65
CA TYR A 6 8.05 -2.81 -3.75
C TYR A 6 9.24 -1.85 -3.68
N VAL A 7 10.42 -2.37 -4.01
CA VAL A 7 11.56 -1.57 -4.44
C VAL A 7 11.62 -1.64 -5.96
N LEU A 8 11.72 -0.47 -6.58
CA LEU A 8 11.83 -0.29 -8.03
C LEU A 8 13.15 0.40 -8.35
N THR A 9 13.65 0.21 -9.57
CA THR A 9 14.76 1.00 -10.10
C THR A 9 14.26 1.95 -11.18
N GLY A 10 14.91 3.12 -11.28
CA GLY A 10 14.69 4.08 -12.36
C GLY A 10 15.03 3.49 -13.73
N THR A 11 14.56 4.18 -14.78
CA THR A 11 14.80 3.82 -16.17
C THR A 11 15.06 5.07 -16.99
N GLU A 12 15.77 4.94 -18.11
CA GLU A 12 15.97 6.05 -19.04
C GLU A 12 14.64 6.59 -19.61
N LYS A 13 13.69 5.69 -19.88
CA LYS A 13 12.35 6.09 -20.33
C LYS A 13 11.62 6.91 -19.27
N GLY A 14 11.74 6.57 -17.99
CA GLY A 14 11.22 7.39 -16.89
C GLY A 14 11.87 8.77 -16.82
N MET A 15 13.19 8.87 -17.07
CA MET A 15 13.85 10.18 -17.17
C MET A 15 13.22 11.05 -18.28
N GLN A 16 13.05 10.46 -19.47
CA GLN A 16 12.56 11.18 -20.66
C GLN A 16 11.07 11.54 -20.59
N GLN A 17 10.22 10.65 -20.06
CA GLN A 17 8.77 10.80 -20.14
C GLN A 17 8.13 11.41 -18.89
N THR A 18 8.78 11.30 -17.73
CA THR A 18 8.22 11.74 -16.45
C THR A 18 9.20 12.58 -15.64
N PHE A 19 10.21 13.18 -16.29
CA PHE A 19 11.24 13.99 -15.63
C PHE A 19 11.92 13.24 -14.47
N GLY A 20 12.17 11.94 -14.65
CA GLY A 20 12.79 11.09 -13.64
C GLY A 20 11.88 10.75 -12.45
N SER A 21 10.57 10.91 -12.58
CA SER A 21 9.60 10.66 -11.51
C SER A 21 8.82 9.36 -11.68
N THR A 22 8.29 8.80 -10.59
CA THR A 22 7.48 7.57 -10.58
C THR A 22 6.38 7.59 -9.51
N CYS A 23 5.56 6.53 -9.42
CA CYS A 23 4.57 6.37 -8.37
C CYS A 23 5.23 6.25 -6.98
N HIS A 24 4.60 6.85 -5.98
CA HIS A 24 5.04 6.75 -4.60
C HIS A 24 4.37 5.61 -3.83
N GLU A 25 3.04 5.54 -3.90
CA GLU A 25 2.24 4.60 -3.12
C GLU A 25 1.01 4.10 -3.91
N ALA A 26 0.26 3.17 -3.33
CA ALA A 26 -0.96 2.65 -3.93
C ALA A 26 -2.02 3.73 -4.22
N GLY A 27 -2.05 4.79 -3.39
CA GLY A 27 -3.12 5.79 -3.39
C GLY A 27 -4.40 5.26 -2.76
N ARG A 28 -5.19 6.15 -2.17
CA ARG A 28 -6.45 5.77 -1.52
C ARG A 28 -7.54 5.47 -2.55
N ALA A 29 -8.33 4.43 -2.27
CA ALA A 29 -9.55 4.09 -3.01
C ALA A 29 -10.82 4.61 -2.31
N LEU A 30 -10.78 4.68 -0.98
CA LEU A 30 -11.84 5.27 -0.17
C LEU A 30 -11.40 6.65 0.34
N SER A 31 -12.31 7.43 0.93
CA SER A 31 -11.91 8.53 1.82
C SER A 31 -11.73 8.00 3.24
N ARG A 32 -11.02 8.72 4.12
CA ARG A 32 -10.88 8.34 5.54
C ARG A 32 -12.25 8.22 6.23
N ALA A 33 -13.15 9.18 5.96
CA ALA A 33 -14.51 9.17 6.50
C ALA A 33 -15.36 8.02 5.96
N LYS A 34 -15.17 7.60 4.70
CA LYS A 34 -15.85 6.42 4.14
C LYS A 34 -15.29 5.12 4.75
N ALA A 35 -13.97 5.03 4.92
CA ALA A 35 -13.33 3.89 5.57
C ALA A 35 -13.85 3.69 7.00
N ARG A 36 -13.89 4.74 7.81
CA ARG A 36 -14.42 4.68 9.19
C ARG A 36 -15.89 4.29 9.31
N ARG A 37 -16.69 4.53 8.29
CA ARG A 37 -18.12 4.16 8.27
C ARG A 37 -18.36 2.74 7.82
N ASN A 38 -17.45 2.20 7.00
CA ASN A 38 -17.67 0.95 6.27
C ASN A 38 -16.81 -0.20 6.78
N LEU A 39 -15.77 0.07 7.58
CA LEU A 39 -14.81 -0.91 8.05
C LEU A 39 -14.87 -0.99 9.57
N ASP A 40 -14.92 -2.21 10.09
CA ASP A 40 -14.77 -2.46 11.52
C ASP A 40 -13.30 -2.71 11.87
N TYR A 41 -12.85 -2.18 13.00
CA TYR A 41 -11.44 -2.28 13.38
C TYR A 41 -11.06 -3.72 13.79
N MET A 42 -11.98 -4.49 14.41
CA MET A 42 -11.71 -5.87 14.82
C MET A 42 -11.53 -6.76 13.60
N ASP A 43 -12.35 -6.56 12.57
CA ASP A 43 -12.24 -7.31 11.31
C ASP A 43 -10.89 -7.08 10.64
N VAL A 44 -10.42 -5.83 10.63
CA VAL A 44 -9.11 -5.48 10.06
C VAL A 44 -7.97 -6.12 10.87
N LEU A 45 -8.05 -6.11 12.21
CA LEU A 45 -7.04 -6.76 13.06
C LEU A 45 -7.04 -8.28 12.87
N ALA A 46 -8.22 -8.90 12.79
CA ALA A 46 -8.36 -10.33 12.51
C ALA A 46 -7.80 -10.69 11.13
N GLU A 47 -8.00 -9.85 10.12
CA GLU A 47 -7.40 -10.03 8.79
C GLU A 47 -5.86 -9.99 8.85
N MET A 48 -5.28 -9.04 9.60
CA MET A 48 -3.82 -8.97 9.77
C MET A 48 -3.29 -10.23 10.47
N GLN A 49 -3.96 -10.68 11.52
CA GLN A 49 -3.58 -11.89 12.24
C GLN A 49 -3.65 -13.14 11.34
N ARG A 50 -4.72 -13.30 10.54
CA ARG A 50 -4.83 -14.39 9.56
C ARG A 50 -3.71 -14.38 8.53
N LYS A 51 -3.19 -13.19 8.19
CA LYS A 51 -2.04 -13.03 7.28
C LYS A 51 -0.68 -13.23 7.96
N GLY A 52 -0.64 -13.53 9.26
CA GLY A 52 0.60 -13.68 10.02
C GLY A 52 1.31 -12.34 10.29
N ILE A 53 0.57 -11.22 10.28
CA ILE A 53 1.12 -9.88 10.45
C ILE A 53 0.85 -9.41 11.88
N ALA A 54 1.92 -9.24 12.66
CA ALA A 54 1.83 -8.63 13.98
C ALA A 54 1.50 -7.14 13.87
N ILE A 55 0.60 -6.61 14.70
CA ILE A 55 0.18 -5.21 14.62
C ILE A 55 0.12 -4.54 15.99
N ARG A 56 0.62 -3.30 16.04
CA ARG A 56 0.52 -2.38 17.17
C ARG A 56 0.06 -1.02 16.66
N VAL A 57 -1.00 -0.49 17.23
CA VAL A 57 -1.65 0.74 16.78
C VAL A 57 -2.02 1.64 17.94
N ALA A 58 -1.93 2.95 17.75
CA ALA A 58 -2.28 3.93 18.78
C ALA A 58 -3.79 4.09 18.98
N SER A 59 -4.61 3.85 17.95
CA SER A 59 -6.08 3.95 18.08
C SER A 59 -6.84 3.05 17.08
N PRO A 60 -8.05 2.59 17.44
CA PRO A 60 -8.95 1.89 16.51
C PRO A 60 -9.30 2.73 15.28
N LYS A 61 -9.42 4.05 15.45
CA LYS A 61 -9.67 5.00 14.36
C LYS A 61 -8.66 4.85 13.23
N LEU A 62 -7.38 4.79 13.59
CA LEU A 62 -6.28 4.69 12.65
C LEU A 62 -6.31 3.35 11.88
N VAL A 63 -6.68 2.26 12.55
CA VAL A 63 -6.80 0.93 11.92
C VAL A 63 -7.79 0.98 10.76
N MET A 64 -8.98 1.55 10.99
CA MET A 64 -10.02 1.65 9.96
C MET A 64 -9.58 2.57 8.81
N GLU A 65 -8.95 3.70 9.13
CA GLU A 65 -8.44 4.63 8.11
C GLU A 65 -7.27 4.05 7.31
N GLU A 66 -6.48 3.13 7.85
CA GLU A 66 -5.28 2.61 7.19
C GLU A 66 -5.43 1.18 6.68
N ALA A 67 -6.61 0.59 6.85
CA ALA A 67 -6.93 -0.76 6.42
C ALA A 67 -6.54 -1.00 4.96
N PRO A 68 -6.06 -2.21 4.60
CA PRO A 68 -5.69 -2.55 3.21
C PRO A 68 -6.75 -2.17 2.17
N SER A 69 -8.03 -2.39 2.49
CA SER A 69 -9.20 -2.11 1.64
C SER A 69 -9.47 -0.61 1.42
N SER A 70 -8.83 0.28 2.19
CA SER A 70 -8.89 1.73 1.97
C SER A 70 -8.04 2.21 0.80
N TYR A 71 -7.12 1.37 0.31
CA TYR A 71 -6.15 1.70 -0.73
C TYR A 71 -6.44 0.92 -2.01
N LYS A 72 -5.91 1.42 -3.13
CA LYS A 72 -5.87 0.65 -4.38
C LYS A 72 -4.91 -0.54 -4.20
N ASN A 73 -4.96 -1.47 -5.14
CA ASN A 73 -3.98 -2.54 -5.19
C ASN A 73 -2.61 -2.00 -5.64
N VAL A 74 -1.64 -1.98 -4.74
CA VAL A 74 -0.26 -1.54 -5.01
C VAL A 74 0.41 -2.34 -6.14
N THR A 75 0.06 -3.62 -6.30
CA THR A 75 0.63 -4.44 -7.38
C THR A 75 0.16 -3.95 -8.75
N ASP A 76 -1.09 -3.49 -8.87
CA ASP A 76 -1.62 -2.99 -10.15
C ASP A 76 -0.99 -1.64 -10.50
N VAL A 77 -0.77 -0.78 -9.50
CA VAL A 77 -0.03 0.48 -9.68
C VAL A 77 1.39 0.19 -10.16
N VAL A 78 2.12 -0.68 -9.47
CA VAL A 78 3.50 -1.03 -9.86
C VAL A 78 3.56 -1.72 -11.22
N ASN A 79 2.61 -2.60 -11.53
CA ASN A 79 2.49 -3.24 -12.84
C ASN A 79 2.34 -2.21 -13.96
N THR A 80 1.52 -1.17 -13.73
CA THR A 80 1.29 -0.10 -14.71
C THR A 80 2.58 0.64 -15.04
N TYR A 81 3.34 1.08 -14.03
CA TYR A 81 4.62 1.79 -14.23
C TYR A 81 5.69 0.89 -14.82
N HIS A 82 5.67 -0.40 -14.48
CA HIS A 82 6.56 -1.39 -15.06
C HIS A 82 6.28 -1.65 -16.53
N ALA A 83 5.02 -1.88 -16.89
CA ALA A 83 4.60 -2.09 -18.28
C ALA A 83 4.81 -0.83 -19.13
N ALA A 84 4.58 0.36 -18.56
CA ALA A 84 4.92 1.62 -19.21
C ALA A 84 6.42 1.80 -19.42
N GLY A 85 7.27 1.02 -18.73
CA GLY A 85 8.72 1.11 -18.79
C GLY A 85 9.28 2.33 -18.05
N ILE A 86 8.49 3.02 -17.22
CA ILE A 86 8.93 4.16 -16.40
C ILE A 86 9.75 3.67 -15.20
N SER A 87 9.42 2.51 -14.65
CA SER A 87 10.14 1.90 -13.52
C SER A 87 10.35 0.40 -13.73
N LYS A 88 11.41 -0.17 -13.18
CA LYS A 88 11.67 -1.61 -13.25
C LYS A 88 11.50 -2.23 -11.86
N LYS A 89 10.72 -3.31 -11.75
CA LYS A 89 10.57 -4.04 -10.48
C LYS A 89 11.90 -4.67 -10.08
N CYS A 90 12.26 -4.51 -8.81
CA CYS A 90 13.46 -5.11 -8.23
C CYS A 90 13.09 -6.16 -7.18
N ILE A 91 12.50 -5.73 -6.07
CA ILE A 91 12.17 -6.61 -4.94
C ILE A 91 10.74 -6.36 -4.47
N LYS A 92 10.05 -7.42 -4.07
CA LYS A 92 8.74 -7.37 -3.40
C LYS A 92 8.90 -7.81 -1.95
N PHE A 93 8.33 -7.04 -1.04
CA PHE A 93 8.32 -7.32 0.40
C PHE A 93 6.91 -7.66 0.86
N ILE A 94 6.81 -8.57 1.83
CA ILE A 94 5.56 -8.89 2.54
C ILE A 94 5.78 -8.51 4.01
N PRO A 95 4.90 -7.69 4.61
CA PRO A 95 5.07 -7.27 5.99
C PRO A 95 4.84 -8.44 6.95
N ILE A 96 5.67 -8.52 7.99
CA ILE A 96 5.48 -9.42 9.14
C ILE A 96 5.05 -8.67 10.41
N GLY A 97 5.25 -7.35 10.43
CA GLY A 97 4.94 -6.49 11.55
C GLY A 97 4.57 -5.07 11.10
N VAL A 98 3.58 -4.46 11.74
CA VAL A 98 3.19 -3.06 11.53
C VAL A 98 3.04 -2.35 12.86
N ILE A 99 3.73 -1.23 13.02
CA ILE A 99 3.56 -0.30 14.14
C ILE A 99 3.06 1.02 13.56
N LYS A 100 1.92 1.53 14.05
CA LYS A 100 1.30 2.76 13.52
C LYS A 100 0.80 3.68 14.65
N GLY A 101 1.23 4.94 14.61
CA GLY A 101 0.79 6.03 15.49
C GLY A 101 -0.24 6.92 14.83
#